data_AF-A0A7S3X590-F1
#
_entry.id   AF-A0A7S3X590-F1
#
_cell.length_a   1.000
_cell.length_b   1.000
_cell.length_c   1.000
_cell.angle_alpha   90.00
_cell.angle_beta   90.00
_cell.angle_gamma   90.00
#
_symmetry.space_group_name_H-M   'P 1'
#
loop_
_entity.id
_entity.type
_entity.pdbx_description
1 polymer ?
#
loop_
_entity_poly.entity_id
_entity_poly.type
_entity_poly.pdbx_seq_one_letter_code
_entity_poly.pdbx_strand_id
1 'polypeptide(L)'
;TATTSTTAAHDSANASATEAHDCDKDVAHAETAWSLPKRQWCCKHKSVGCPLAPSSEFNCHDDLARWKETWTFKKKSWCCKERSLGCYDCRSDEKSWASDHKDFCCKTTGAGCHAAPEPAKSNASKPYDCIAGLADWKVG
;
A
#
# COMPACT_ATOMS: atom_id res chain seq x y z
N THR A 1 55.36 -19.44 -29.61
CA THR A 1 54.01 -18.83 -29.65
C THR A 1 53.41 -18.91 -28.27
N ALA A 2 53.41 -17.80 -27.52
CA ALA A 2 52.68 -17.70 -26.26
C ALA A 2 52.20 -16.26 -26.10
N THR A 3 50.88 -16.14 -26.03
CA THR A 3 50.03 -14.95 -26.06
C THR A 3 50.17 -14.16 -24.75
N THR A 4 50.39 -12.86 -24.82
CA THR A 4 50.27 -11.98 -23.63
C THR A 4 49.00 -11.13 -23.81
N SER A 5 47.95 -11.55 -23.10
CA SER A 5 46.64 -10.87 -23.07
C SER A 5 46.71 -9.64 -22.17
N THR A 6 46.53 -8.46 -22.75
CA THR A 6 46.34 -7.19 -22.04
C THR A 6 45.08 -7.25 -21.19
N THR A 7 45.25 -7.34 -19.87
CA THR A 7 44.17 -7.15 -18.90
C THR A 7 44.13 -5.66 -18.56
N ALA A 8 43.14 -4.94 -19.09
CA ALA A 8 42.80 -3.61 -18.60
C ALA A 8 42.21 -3.78 -17.19
N ALA A 9 42.99 -3.39 -16.19
CA ALA A 9 42.54 -3.32 -14.81
C ALA A 9 41.44 -2.25 -14.70
N HIS A 10 40.31 -2.66 -14.13
CA HIS A 10 39.26 -1.77 -13.66
C HIS A 10 39.82 -1.00 -12.46
N ASP A 11 40.23 0.24 -12.71
CA ASP A 11 40.73 1.15 -11.69
C ASP A 11 39.55 1.63 -10.82
N SER A 12 39.51 1.12 -9.58
CA SER A 12 38.71 1.69 -8.51
C SER A 12 39.51 2.82 -7.86
N ALA A 13 39.41 4.03 -8.40
CA ALA A 13 39.88 5.23 -7.73
C ALA A 13 38.71 6.06 -7.20
N ASN A 14 38.57 5.98 -5.88
CA ASN A 14 37.94 6.96 -5.02
C ASN A 14 38.47 8.38 -5.30
N ALA A 15 37.63 9.26 -5.85
CA ALA A 15 37.85 10.70 -5.86
C ALA A 15 36.50 11.45 -5.87
N SER A 16 36.46 12.57 -5.15
CA SER A 16 35.42 13.61 -5.14
C SER A 16 34.25 13.47 -4.17
N ALA A 17 34.58 13.40 -2.88
CA ALA A 17 33.82 14.11 -1.86
C ALA A 17 34.00 15.64 -2.05
N THR A 18 33.31 16.24 -3.03
CA THR A 18 32.96 17.68 -3.21
C THR A 18 32.64 17.96 -4.69
N GLU A 19 31.65 17.28 -5.27
CA GLU A 19 31.15 17.67 -6.59
C GLU A 19 29.65 17.94 -6.53
N ALA A 20 29.30 19.11 -7.08
CA ALA A 20 28.01 19.74 -7.07
C ALA A 20 26.87 18.72 -7.12
N HIS A 21 26.03 18.70 -6.08
CA HIS A 21 24.75 18.02 -6.12
C HIS A 21 23.81 18.81 -7.05
N ASP A 22 24.13 18.78 -8.33
CA ASP A 22 23.28 19.30 -9.40
C ASP A 22 22.14 18.30 -9.58
N CYS A 23 21.04 18.62 -8.90
CA CYS A 23 19.84 17.80 -8.84
C CYS A 23 18.93 18.02 -10.06
N ASP A 24 19.32 18.92 -10.97
CA ASP A 24 18.56 19.30 -12.15
C ASP A 24 19.01 18.50 -13.40
N LYS A 25 20.23 17.94 -13.39
CA LYS A 25 20.74 17.07 -14.46
C LYS A 25 20.20 15.64 -14.38
N ASP A 26 19.61 15.18 -15.47
CA ASP A 26 19.16 13.79 -15.66
C ASP A 26 18.18 13.30 -14.58
N VAL A 27 17.38 14.22 -14.01
CA VAL A 27 16.38 13.88 -12.99
C VAL A 27 15.41 12.78 -13.44
N ALA A 28 15.08 12.77 -14.75
CA ALA A 28 14.22 11.77 -15.36
C ALA A 28 14.82 10.34 -15.34
N HIS A 29 16.14 10.22 -15.25
CA HIS A 29 16.87 8.95 -15.17
C HIS A 29 17.65 8.83 -13.86
N ALA A 30 17.24 9.57 -12.82
CA ALA A 30 17.95 9.61 -11.54
C ALA A 30 18.15 8.21 -10.92
N GLU A 31 17.27 7.25 -11.22
CA GLU A 31 17.37 5.88 -10.69
C GLU A 31 18.55 5.07 -11.24
N THR A 32 18.95 5.33 -12.49
CA THR A 32 20.02 4.59 -13.18
C THR A 32 21.28 5.44 -13.39
N ALA A 33 21.12 6.76 -13.48
CA ALA A 33 22.20 7.70 -13.78
C ALA A 33 22.87 8.28 -12.52
N TRP A 34 22.17 8.34 -11.38
CA TRP A 34 22.73 8.96 -10.17
C TRP A 34 23.27 7.92 -9.19
N SER A 35 24.39 8.25 -8.56
CA SER A 35 24.91 7.49 -7.42
C SER A 35 23.94 7.55 -6.23
N LEU A 36 23.91 6.49 -5.41
CA LEU A 36 23.07 6.41 -4.22
C LEU A 36 23.24 7.63 -3.28
N PRO A 37 24.47 8.13 -3.01
CA PRO A 37 24.66 9.32 -2.16
C PRO A 37 24.09 10.61 -2.78
N LYS A 38 24.25 10.81 -4.10
CA LYS A 38 23.68 11.97 -4.81
C LYS A 38 22.16 11.98 -4.73
N ARG A 39 21.53 10.83 -4.94
CA ARG A 39 20.07 10.65 -4.82
C ARG A 39 19.57 10.92 -3.42
N GLN A 40 20.22 10.37 -2.40
CA GLN A 40 19.82 10.59 -1.01
C GLN A 40 19.90 12.07 -0.63
N TRP A 41 20.97 12.75 -1.04
CA TRP A 41 21.13 14.18 -0.78
C TRP A 41 20.09 15.02 -1.54
N CYS A 42 19.95 14.81 -2.85
CA CYS A 42 18.98 15.54 -3.68
C CYS A 42 17.54 15.28 -3.25
N CYS A 43 17.20 14.06 -2.83
CA CYS A 43 15.90 13.73 -2.26
C CYS A 43 15.63 14.52 -0.97
N LYS A 44 16.64 14.61 -0.08
CA LYS A 44 16.52 15.31 1.21
C LYS A 44 16.44 16.84 1.07
N HIS A 45 17.18 17.42 0.13
CA HIS A 45 17.38 18.88 0.04
C HIS A 45 16.61 19.56 -1.11
N LYS A 46 16.31 18.82 -2.18
CA LYS A 46 15.64 19.33 -3.39
C LYS A 46 14.37 18.56 -3.75
N SER A 47 14.07 17.48 -3.04
CA SER A 47 12.89 16.61 -3.25
C SER A 47 12.79 16.05 -4.68
N VAL A 48 13.93 15.81 -5.32
CA VAL A 48 14.02 15.25 -6.68
C VAL A 48 14.92 14.01 -6.70
N GLY A 49 14.62 13.07 -7.62
CA GLY A 49 15.41 11.83 -7.79
C GLY A 49 15.41 10.88 -6.59
N CYS A 50 14.41 11.00 -5.70
CA CYS A 50 14.21 10.07 -4.60
C CYS A 50 14.07 8.63 -5.13
N PRO A 51 14.66 7.62 -4.47
CA PRO A 51 14.34 6.25 -4.78
C PRO A 51 12.84 6.05 -4.69
N LEU A 52 12.24 5.59 -5.80
CA LEU A 52 11.03 4.84 -5.71
C LEU A 52 11.42 3.62 -4.85
N ALA A 53 10.93 3.57 -3.61
CA ALA A 53 11.16 2.44 -2.73
C ALA A 53 10.80 1.12 -3.47
N PRO A 54 11.11 -0.08 -2.98
CA PRO A 54 10.58 -1.32 -3.56
C PRO A 54 9.03 -1.34 -3.65
N SER A 55 8.36 -0.35 -3.06
CA SER A 55 7.00 0.13 -3.31
C SER A 55 6.88 1.15 -4.47
N SER A 56 7.66 1.01 -5.55
CA SER A 56 7.70 1.95 -6.68
C SER A 56 6.36 2.08 -7.40
N GLU A 57 5.44 1.15 -7.14
CA GLU A 57 4.05 1.18 -7.60
C GLU A 57 3.17 2.21 -6.86
N PHE A 58 3.57 2.69 -5.69
CA PHE A 58 2.72 3.54 -4.84
C PHE A 58 3.18 4.99 -4.81
N ASN A 59 3.33 5.60 -5.99
CA ASN A 59 3.45 7.05 -6.12
C ASN A 59 2.14 7.72 -5.68
N CYS A 60 2.10 8.30 -4.48
CA CYS A 60 0.87 8.92 -3.93
C CYS A 60 0.47 10.24 -4.60
N HIS A 61 1.31 10.79 -5.48
CA HIS A 61 0.97 11.96 -6.29
C HIS A 61 0.47 11.59 -7.68
N ASP A 62 0.71 10.35 -8.11
CA ASP A 62 0.27 9.84 -9.41
C ASP A 62 -1.24 9.64 -9.41
N ASP A 63 -1.94 10.33 -10.32
CA ASP A 63 -3.39 10.41 -10.43
C ASP A 63 -4.10 10.74 -9.10
N LEU A 64 -3.47 11.54 -8.24
CA LEU A 64 -4.06 11.92 -6.95
C LEU A 64 -5.44 12.57 -7.10
N ALA A 65 -5.72 13.28 -8.19
CA ALA A 65 -7.05 13.87 -8.42
C ALA A 65 -8.17 12.82 -8.58
N ARG A 66 -7.82 11.64 -9.12
CA ARG A 66 -8.75 10.54 -9.41
C ARG A 66 -8.49 9.29 -8.56
N TRP A 67 -7.77 9.45 -7.46
CA TRP A 67 -7.27 8.36 -6.61
C TRP A 67 -8.37 7.37 -6.18
N LYS A 68 -9.60 7.84 -5.96
CA LYS A 68 -10.74 6.99 -5.59
C LYS A 68 -11.05 5.93 -6.64
N GLU A 69 -10.88 6.27 -7.92
CA GLU A 69 -11.18 5.40 -9.06
C GLU A 69 -9.93 4.64 -9.53
N THR A 70 -8.78 5.31 -9.56
CA THR A 70 -7.58 4.81 -10.23
C THR A 70 -6.66 4.04 -9.31
N TRP A 71 -6.70 4.30 -7.99
CA TRP A 71 -5.80 3.62 -7.08
C TRP A 71 -6.35 2.27 -6.63
N THR A 72 -5.47 1.29 -6.62
CA THR A 72 -5.75 0.00 -5.97
C THR A 72 -5.87 0.18 -4.46
N PHE A 73 -6.57 -0.74 -3.81
CA PHE A 73 -6.69 -0.74 -2.34
C PHE A 73 -5.32 -0.64 -1.64
N LYS A 74 -4.31 -1.34 -2.15
CA LYS A 74 -2.95 -1.35 -1.57
C LYS A 74 -2.28 0.03 -1.68
N LYS A 75 -2.44 0.72 -2.81
CA LYS A 75 -1.96 2.10 -3.00
C LYS A 75 -2.70 3.06 -2.07
N LYS A 76 -4.03 3.01 -2.00
CA LYS A 76 -4.86 3.81 -1.08
C LYS A 76 -4.42 3.62 0.37
N SER A 77 -4.31 2.37 0.82
CA SER A 77 -3.97 2.03 2.21
C SER A 77 -2.57 2.50 2.58
N TRP A 78 -1.58 2.26 1.71
CA TRP A 78 -0.21 2.67 1.95
C TRP A 78 -0.04 4.19 1.93
N CYS A 79 -0.59 4.86 0.91
CA CYS A 79 -0.51 6.33 0.78
C CYS A 79 -1.24 7.05 1.92
N CYS A 80 -2.39 6.53 2.35
CA CYS A 80 -3.10 7.10 3.48
C CYS A 80 -2.28 6.94 4.78
N LYS A 81 -1.66 5.77 4.99
CA LYS A 81 -0.83 5.48 6.17
C LYS A 81 0.47 6.29 6.21
N GLU A 82 1.23 6.32 5.11
CA GLU A 82 2.61 6.83 5.09
C GLU A 82 2.72 8.30 4.69
N ARG A 83 1.74 8.80 3.92
CA ARG A 83 1.75 10.15 3.34
C ARG A 83 0.52 10.98 3.72
N SER A 84 -0.48 10.38 4.36
CA SER A 84 -1.77 11.02 4.65
C SER A 84 -2.46 11.59 3.40
N LEU A 85 -2.23 10.95 2.25
CA LEU A 85 -2.84 11.29 0.96
C LEU A 85 -3.79 10.17 0.52
N GLY A 86 -4.92 10.54 -0.09
CA GLY A 86 -5.90 9.57 -0.58
C GLY A 86 -6.54 8.73 0.52
N CYS A 87 -6.93 9.38 1.63
CA CYS A 87 -7.67 8.75 2.72
C CYS A 87 -9.17 8.93 2.51
N TYR A 88 -9.92 7.89 2.89
CA TYR A 88 -11.35 7.98 3.10
C TYR A 88 -11.68 8.44 4.53
N ASP A 89 -12.77 9.18 4.70
CA ASP A 89 -13.24 9.58 6.03
C ASP A 89 -14.16 8.51 6.62
N CYS A 90 -13.54 7.59 7.36
CA CYS A 90 -14.20 6.48 8.01
C CYS A 90 -15.02 6.84 9.25
N ARG A 91 -15.13 8.13 9.61
CA ARG A 91 -15.93 8.59 10.77
C ARG A 91 -17.22 9.29 10.37
N SER A 92 -17.42 9.54 9.07
CA SER A 92 -18.61 10.19 8.52
C SER A 92 -19.83 9.26 8.47
N ASP A 93 -20.99 9.81 8.11
CA ASP A 93 -22.26 9.07 8.00
C ASP A 93 -22.22 7.97 6.91
N GLU A 94 -22.17 6.71 7.34
CA GLU A 94 -22.04 5.50 6.51
C GLU A 94 -23.13 5.33 5.43
N LYS A 95 -24.28 5.99 5.60
CA LYS A 95 -25.44 5.90 4.69
C LYS A 95 -25.16 6.43 3.28
N SER A 96 -24.17 7.31 3.12
CA SER A 96 -23.82 7.90 1.81
C SER A 96 -22.57 7.28 1.17
N TRP A 97 -21.93 6.31 1.83
CA TRP A 97 -20.69 5.74 1.32
C TRP A 97 -20.93 4.81 0.14
N ALA A 98 -20.17 5.02 -0.94
CA ALA A 98 -20.05 4.04 -2.02
C ALA A 98 -19.32 2.78 -1.55
N SER A 99 -19.48 1.64 -2.25
CA SER A 99 -18.89 0.35 -1.86
C SER A 99 -17.39 0.44 -1.59
N ASP A 100 -16.61 1.09 -2.47
CA ASP A 100 -15.15 1.21 -2.31
C ASP A 100 -14.75 1.94 -1.01
N HIS A 101 -15.54 2.93 -0.58
CA HIS A 101 -15.34 3.62 0.69
C HIS A 101 -15.61 2.67 1.86
N LYS A 102 -16.73 1.94 1.82
CA LYS A 102 -17.08 0.94 2.84
C LYS A 102 -16.04 -0.18 2.94
N ASP A 103 -15.60 -0.71 1.81
CA ASP A 103 -14.56 -1.73 1.74
C ASP A 103 -13.23 -1.25 2.31
N PHE A 104 -12.84 -0.01 1.99
CA PHE A 104 -11.61 0.58 2.51
C PHE A 104 -11.67 0.75 4.03
N CYS A 105 -12.73 1.38 4.53
CA CYS A 105 -12.89 1.65 5.96
C CYS A 105 -13.11 0.38 6.77
N CYS A 106 -13.78 -0.63 6.21
CA CYS A 106 -13.92 -1.92 6.86
C CYS A 106 -12.56 -2.59 7.08
N LYS A 107 -11.68 -2.57 6.07
CA LYS A 107 -10.35 -3.21 6.14
C LYS A 107 -9.33 -2.43 6.97
N THR A 108 -9.47 -1.11 7.09
CA THR A 108 -8.47 -0.25 7.74
C THR A 108 -8.86 0.16 9.16
N THR A 109 -10.14 0.45 9.39
CA THR A 109 -10.64 0.94 10.69
C THR A 109 -11.76 0.07 11.28
N GLY A 110 -12.24 -0.95 10.55
CA GLY A 110 -13.38 -1.78 10.96
C GLY A 110 -14.74 -1.09 10.86
N ALA A 111 -14.82 0.08 10.20
CA ALA A 111 -16.04 0.86 10.07
C ALA A 111 -16.76 0.56 8.75
N GLY A 112 -18.09 0.52 8.76
CA GLY A 112 -18.88 0.29 7.54
C GLY A 112 -18.71 -1.11 6.94
N CYS A 113 -18.24 -2.08 7.72
CA CYS A 113 -18.27 -3.48 7.32
C CYS A 113 -19.72 -3.91 7.11
N HIS A 114 -20.06 -4.24 5.87
CA HIS A 114 -21.25 -5.04 5.64
C HIS A 114 -21.05 -6.34 6.41
N ALA A 115 -22.01 -6.70 7.26
CA ALA A 115 -22.13 -8.09 7.67
C ALA A 115 -22.04 -8.92 6.38
N ALA A 116 -21.14 -9.90 6.35
CA ALA A 116 -21.09 -10.85 5.25
C ALA A 116 -22.54 -11.24 4.91
N PRO A 117 -22.92 -11.42 3.64
CA PRO A 117 -24.15 -12.14 3.37
C PRO A 117 -24.08 -13.38 4.26
N GLU A 118 -25.00 -13.48 5.21
CA GLU A 118 -25.05 -14.60 6.15
C GLU A 118 -24.76 -15.84 5.31
N PRO A 119 -23.84 -16.74 5.74
CA PRO A 119 -23.70 -18.02 5.06
C PRO A 119 -25.12 -18.55 4.90
N ALA A 120 -25.54 -18.66 3.63
CA ALA A 120 -26.93 -18.81 3.23
C ALA A 120 -27.64 -19.71 4.23
N LYS A 121 -28.61 -19.15 4.98
CA LYS A 121 -29.48 -19.82 5.97
C LYS A 121 -29.30 -21.33 5.90
N SER A 122 -28.28 -21.84 6.59
CA SER A 122 -28.17 -23.28 6.71
C SER A 122 -29.33 -23.61 7.61
N ASN A 123 -30.25 -24.37 7.04
CA ASN A 123 -31.38 -24.94 7.75
C ASN A 123 -30.81 -25.92 8.79
N ALA A 124 -30.19 -25.38 9.83
CA ALA A 124 -29.80 -26.10 11.02
C ALA A 124 -31.01 -26.02 11.92
N SER A 125 -31.70 -27.15 11.99
CA SER A 125 -32.80 -27.45 12.89
C SER A 125 -32.62 -26.75 14.24
N LYS A 126 -33.71 -26.11 14.67
CA LYS A 126 -33.94 -25.41 15.94
C LYS A 126 -32.98 -25.80 17.09
N PRO A 127 -32.59 -24.85 17.96
CA PRO A 127 -31.93 -25.19 19.21
C PRO A 127 -32.80 -26.17 19.99
N TYR A 128 -32.18 -27.22 20.49
CA TYR A 128 -32.75 -28.24 21.38
C TYR A 128 -33.48 -27.55 22.53
N ASP A 129 -34.80 -27.48 22.42
CA ASP A 129 -35.67 -27.10 23.52
C ASP A 129 -35.78 -28.31 24.43
N CYS A 130 -35.02 -28.32 25.52
CA CYS A 130 -35.06 -29.37 26.54
C CYS A 130 -36.37 -29.40 27.34
N ILE A 131 -37.33 -28.54 27.00
CA ILE A 131 -38.65 -28.45 27.63
C ILE A 131 -39.73 -29.11 26.75
N ALA A 132 -39.40 -29.59 25.54
CA ALA A 132 -40.34 -30.30 24.65
C ALA A 132 -40.56 -31.79 25.01
N GLY A 133 -40.68 -32.09 26.30
CA GLY A 133 -40.95 -33.44 26.82
C GLY A 133 -41.62 -33.49 28.19
N LEU A 134 -42.13 -32.37 28.73
CA LEU A 134 -42.84 -32.34 30.01
C LEU A 134 -44.37 -32.27 29.85
N ALA A 135 -44.89 -32.71 28.70
CA ALA A 135 -46.34 -32.75 28.47
C ALA A 135 -47.00 -34.07 28.92
N ASP A 136 -46.24 -35.11 29.27
CA ASP A 136 -46.78 -36.46 29.56
C ASP A 136 -46.30 -37.09 30.88
N TRP A 137 -45.94 -36.30 31.90
CA TRP A 137 -45.47 -36.83 33.21
C TRP A 137 -46.52 -36.75 34.34
N LYS A 138 -47.73 -36.21 34.14
CA LYS A 138 -48.65 -35.97 35.28
C LYS A 138 -50.05 -36.57 35.25
N VAL A 139 -50.30 -37.63 34.49
CA VAL A 139 -51.51 -38.45 34.68
C VAL A 139 -51.20 -39.92 34.35
N GLY A 140 -51.23 -40.79 35.37
CA GLY A 140 -51.35 -42.25 35.20
C GLY A 140 -50.19 -43.05 35.73
#